data_AF-A0A398CDB2-F1
#
_entry.id   AF-A0A398CDB2-F1
#
_cell.length_a   1.000
_cell.length_b   1.000
_cell.length_c   1.000
_cell.angle_alpha   90.00
_cell.angle_beta   90.00
_cell.angle_gamma   90.00
#
_symmetry.space_group_name_H-M   'P 1'
#
loop_
_entity.id
_entity.type
_entity.pdbx_description
1 polymer ?
#
loop_
_entity_poly.entity_id
_entity_poly.type
_entity_poly.pdbx_seq_one_letter_code
_entity_poly.pdbx_strand_id
1 'polypeptide(L)'
;MKAEHCIARLCLVLVVAAGLPLSALAAAGRVQFAAGDVQMRRGAALAALASGASLDNGDTVLTGATGRAQLRFTDGGLVSLYPDSEFTVTRYVDSGDPAQDSFAVSFLRGSMRAITGLIGKRNPANYKLTTPTAVVGIRGSAYRAFFNPQGQLEVGGEQDEIEVCTHAGCVGLKVGESVLVLSSDRLAVYTNTQALLPLPTPGWPFAAGEQVRSDGSNAAVFLAPVPVVPTTPTPPGNGGTTPGGTTPGGTTPGGTTPGGTTPGGTTPGGTVPGGGTRPGGNGAGGVARPPIIRTPPVLLPPPILFRPPIPIIP
;
A
#
# COMPACT_ATOMS: atom_id res chain seq x y z
N MET A 1 -34.34 -8.11 73.45
CA MET A 1 -34.83 -8.15 72.05
C MET A 1 -34.27 -7.06 71.11
N LYS A 2 -33.55 -6.02 71.59
CA LYS A 2 -32.96 -4.96 70.73
C LYS A 2 -31.61 -5.31 70.05
N ALA A 3 -30.85 -6.27 70.59
CA ALA A 3 -29.51 -6.63 70.07
C ALA A 3 -29.56 -7.47 68.77
N GLU A 4 -30.55 -8.36 68.65
CA GLU A 4 -30.77 -9.25 67.50
C GLU A 4 -30.96 -8.48 66.18
N HIS A 5 -31.64 -7.34 66.25
CA HIS A 5 -31.91 -6.47 65.09
C HIS A 5 -30.68 -5.68 64.63
N CYS A 6 -29.70 -5.49 65.52
CA CYS A 6 -28.45 -4.78 65.21
C CYS A 6 -27.49 -5.68 64.43
N ILE A 7 -27.44 -6.98 64.76
CA ILE A 7 -26.60 -7.97 64.09
C ILE A 7 -27.15 -8.26 62.68
N ALA A 8 -28.48 -8.40 62.53
CA ALA A 8 -29.10 -8.63 61.23
C ALA A 8 -28.89 -7.47 60.24
N ARG A 9 -28.92 -6.22 60.72
CA ARG A 9 -28.63 -5.03 59.89
C ARG A 9 -27.16 -4.91 59.52
N LEU A 10 -26.25 -5.32 60.41
CA LEU A 10 -24.81 -5.32 60.13
C LEU A 10 -24.43 -6.36 59.06
N CYS A 11 -25.04 -7.55 59.10
CA CYS A 11 -24.84 -8.58 58.07
C CYS A 11 -25.39 -8.16 56.70
N LEU A 12 -26.53 -7.46 56.67
CA LEU A 12 -27.12 -6.97 55.41
C LEU A 12 -26.24 -5.93 54.71
N VAL A 13 -25.58 -5.03 55.47
CA VAL A 13 -24.66 -4.02 54.92
C VAL A 13 -23.38 -4.65 54.38
N LEU A 14 -22.87 -5.71 55.03
CA LEU A 14 -21.69 -6.45 54.58
C LEU A 14 -21.92 -7.23 53.26
N VAL A 15 -23.14 -7.72 53.03
CA VAL A 15 -23.50 -8.40 51.76
C VAL A 15 -23.64 -7.41 50.60
N VAL A 16 -24.11 -6.18 50.86
CA VAL A 16 -24.24 -5.15 49.82
C VAL A 16 -22.87 -4.59 49.40
N ALA A 17 -21.88 -4.54 50.30
CA ALA A 17 -20.53 -4.08 49.97
C ALA A 17 -19.71 -5.07 49.11
N ALA A 18 -20.06 -6.36 49.12
CA ALA A 18 -19.39 -7.39 48.32
C ALA A 18 -19.93 -7.50 46.87
N GLY A 19 -21.00 -6.77 46.54
CA GLY A 19 -21.65 -6.81 45.22
C GLY A 19 -21.15 -5.76 44.23
N LEU A 20 -20.10 -4.99 44.55
CA LEU A 20 -19.51 -4.07 43.58
C LEU A 20 -19.00 -4.90 42.39
N PRO A 21 -19.54 -4.71 41.17
CA PRO A 21 -19.01 -5.39 40.01
C PRO A 21 -17.58 -4.89 39.82
N LEU A 22 -16.62 -5.78 40.07
CA LEU A 22 -15.26 -5.60 39.60
C LEU A 22 -15.37 -5.74 38.07
N SER A 23 -15.69 -4.65 37.39
CA SER A 23 -15.64 -4.60 35.94
C SER A 23 -14.19 -4.89 35.58
N ALA A 24 -13.91 -6.15 35.23
CA ALA A 24 -12.67 -6.52 34.60
C ALA A 24 -12.60 -5.69 33.32
N LEU A 25 -11.80 -4.62 33.32
CA LEU A 25 -11.46 -3.94 32.09
C LEU A 25 -10.88 -5.00 31.17
N ALA A 26 -11.57 -5.27 30.07
CA ALA A 26 -11.06 -6.18 29.06
C ALA A 26 -9.73 -5.63 28.57
N ALA A 27 -8.69 -6.48 28.59
CA ALA A 27 -7.38 -6.07 28.14
C ALA A 27 -7.44 -5.64 26.67
N ALA A 28 -6.85 -4.50 26.35
CA ALA A 28 -6.72 -4.00 24.98
C ALA A 28 -5.84 -4.92 24.13
N GLY A 29 -4.88 -5.59 24.77
CA GLY A 29 -3.98 -6.52 24.09
C GLY A 29 -3.02 -7.23 25.03
N ARG A 30 -1.96 -7.78 24.44
CA ARG A 30 -0.86 -8.43 25.15
C ARG A 30 0.47 -8.08 24.51
N VAL A 31 1.52 -8.09 25.33
CA VAL A 31 2.90 -7.96 24.87
C VAL A 31 3.34 -9.30 24.29
N GLN A 32 3.57 -9.34 22.98
CA GLN A 32 4.05 -10.54 22.29
C GLN A 32 5.52 -10.81 22.61
N PHE A 33 6.35 -9.77 22.56
CA PHE A 33 7.71 -9.82 23.09
C PHE A 33 8.17 -8.45 23.58
N ALA A 34 9.12 -8.46 24.51
CA ALA A 34 9.88 -7.31 24.96
C ALA A 34 11.33 -7.75 25.16
N ALA A 35 12.28 -6.98 24.64
CA ALA A 35 13.71 -7.27 24.69
C ALA A 35 14.51 -6.00 24.91
N GLY A 36 15.58 -6.08 25.71
CA GLY A 36 16.35 -4.91 26.13
C GLY A 36 15.64 -4.12 27.23
N ASP A 37 15.93 -2.82 27.30
CA ASP A 37 15.28 -1.92 28.26
C ASP A 37 13.88 -1.52 27.77
N VAL A 38 12.85 -2.18 28.29
CA VAL A 38 11.45 -1.88 28.01
C VAL A 38 10.69 -1.79 29.31
N GLN A 39 9.92 -0.72 29.47
CA GLN A 39 9.13 -0.46 30.66
C GLN A 39 7.69 -0.13 30.28
N MET A 40 6.77 -0.41 31.19
CA MET A 40 5.38 0.01 31.09
C MET A 40 5.05 0.89 32.29
N ARG A 41 4.47 2.04 31.98
CA ARG A 41 3.88 2.96 32.95
C ARG A 41 2.37 2.77 32.97
N ARG A 42 1.82 2.50 34.15
CA ARG A 42 0.39 2.37 34.42
C ARG A 42 0.02 3.29 35.57
N GLY A 43 -0.62 4.42 35.25
CA GLY A 43 -0.80 5.50 36.21
C GLY A 43 0.54 5.99 36.75
N ALA A 44 0.75 5.89 38.07
CA ALA A 44 2.01 6.25 38.72
C ALA A 44 3.04 5.11 38.76
N ALA A 45 2.62 3.87 38.50
CA ALA A 45 3.52 2.72 38.55
C ALA A 45 4.34 2.62 37.27
N LEU A 46 5.64 2.35 37.39
CA LEU A 46 6.55 2.07 36.30
C LEU A 46 7.23 0.73 36.58
N ALA A 47 7.14 -0.21 35.64
CA ALA A 47 7.68 -1.56 35.79
C ALA A 47 8.35 -2.04 34.50
N ALA A 48 9.32 -2.94 34.63
CA ALA A 48 9.90 -3.62 33.48
C ALA A 48 8.81 -4.40 32.73
N LEU A 49 8.80 -4.30 31.40
CA LEU A 49 7.81 -4.95 30.56
C LEU A 49 8.27 -6.36 30.19
N ALA A 50 7.46 -7.36 30.53
CA ALA A 50 7.70 -8.74 30.16
C ALA A 50 6.79 -9.20 29.02
N SER A 51 7.25 -10.20 28.24
CA SER A 51 6.38 -10.92 27.31
C SER A 51 5.21 -11.56 28.06
N GLY A 52 4.02 -11.55 27.44
CA GLY A 52 2.78 -12.08 28.01
C GLY A 52 2.01 -11.11 28.90
N ALA A 53 2.59 -9.97 29.29
CA ALA A 53 1.90 -8.93 30.06
C ALA A 53 0.66 -8.41 29.32
N SER A 54 -0.41 -8.10 30.06
CA SER A 54 -1.59 -7.46 29.49
C SER A 54 -1.31 -5.99 29.18
N LEU A 55 -1.94 -5.49 28.12
CA LEU A 55 -1.93 -4.08 27.75
C LEU A 55 -3.35 -3.56 27.93
N ASP A 56 -3.51 -2.47 28.67
CA ASP A 56 -4.79 -1.88 29.05
C ASP A 56 -4.87 -0.41 28.61
N ASN A 57 -6.08 0.16 28.66
CA ASN A 57 -6.29 1.58 28.40
C ASN A 57 -5.54 2.44 29.43
N GLY A 58 -4.82 3.45 28.96
CA GLY A 58 -4.00 4.34 29.77
C GLY A 58 -2.56 3.86 29.99
N ASP A 59 -2.19 2.66 29.52
CA ASP A 59 -0.81 2.19 29.61
C ASP A 59 0.10 2.93 28.62
N THR A 60 1.27 3.33 29.11
CA THR A 60 2.38 3.84 28.28
C THR A 60 3.51 2.82 28.25
N VAL A 61 3.93 2.39 27.06
CA VAL A 61 5.13 1.58 26.85
C VAL A 61 6.30 2.50 26.47
N LEU A 62 7.40 2.33 27.17
CA LEU A 62 8.65 3.07 27.01
C LEU A 62 9.74 2.10 26.59
N THR A 63 10.44 2.39 25.51
CA THR A 63 11.65 1.64 25.09
C THR A 63 12.87 2.54 25.25
N GLY A 64 13.92 2.01 25.88
CA GLY A 64 15.24 2.66 25.94
C GLY A 64 16.05 2.43 24.65
N ALA A 65 17.33 2.79 24.68
CA ALA A 65 18.23 2.70 23.52
C ALA A 65 18.44 1.27 22.98
N THR A 66 18.27 0.24 23.81
CA THR A 66 18.32 -1.18 23.40
C THR A 66 16.95 -1.84 23.36
N GLY A 67 15.90 -1.08 23.72
CA GLY A 67 14.55 -1.59 23.93
C GLY A 67 13.81 -1.85 22.63
N ARG A 68 13.20 -3.02 22.52
CA ARG A 68 12.27 -3.37 21.44
C ARG A 68 11.10 -4.13 22.00
N ALA A 69 9.90 -3.79 21.53
CA ALA A 69 8.69 -4.48 21.94
C ALA A 69 7.76 -4.72 20.75
N GLN A 70 6.96 -5.78 20.84
CA GLN A 70 5.84 -6.01 19.94
C GLN A 70 4.58 -6.23 20.76
N LEU A 71 3.58 -5.43 20.46
CA LEU A 71 2.28 -5.41 21.10
C LEU A 71 1.29 -6.03 20.11
N ARG A 72 0.45 -6.94 20.62
CA ARG A 72 -0.63 -7.57 19.87
C ARG A 72 -1.96 -7.20 20.52
N PHE A 73 -2.82 -6.53 19.77
CA PHE A 73 -4.16 -6.13 20.21
C PHE A 73 -5.17 -7.25 19.98
N THR A 74 -6.33 -7.19 20.66
CA THR A 74 -7.36 -8.24 20.56
C THR A 74 -7.98 -8.35 19.17
N ASP A 75 -8.07 -7.23 18.46
CA ASP A 75 -8.54 -7.12 17.06
C ASP A 75 -7.54 -7.70 16.03
N GLY A 76 -6.42 -8.25 16.49
CA GLY A 76 -5.35 -8.81 15.67
C GLY A 76 -4.33 -7.79 15.18
N GLY A 77 -4.47 -6.51 15.54
CA GLY A 77 -3.50 -5.47 15.22
C GLY A 77 -2.14 -5.71 15.88
N LEU A 78 -1.07 -5.31 15.21
CA LEU A 78 0.31 -5.42 15.71
C LEU A 78 0.97 -4.06 15.72
N VAL A 79 1.61 -3.70 16.84
CA VAL A 79 2.45 -2.51 16.95
C VAL A 79 3.84 -2.94 17.41
N SER A 80 4.85 -2.67 16.60
CA SER A 80 6.25 -2.90 16.94
C SER A 80 6.91 -1.58 17.29
N LEU A 81 7.47 -1.49 18.49
CA LEU A 81 8.21 -0.35 19.00
C LEU A 81 9.70 -0.61 18.87
N TYR A 82 10.41 0.38 18.33
CA TYR A 82 11.86 0.38 18.19
C TYR A 82 12.51 1.11 19.38
N PRO A 83 13.84 1.24 19.42
CA PRO A 83 14.50 2.01 20.47
C PRO A 83 13.95 3.43 20.64
N ASP A 84 14.11 3.97 21.84
CA ASP A 84 13.81 5.37 22.19
C ASP A 84 12.37 5.80 21.89
N SER A 85 11.42 4.89 22.08
CA SER A 85 10.01 5.10 21.75
C SER A 85 9.12 5.26 22.97
N GLU A 86 8.11 6.11 22.85
CA GLU A 86 7.07 6.29 23.87
C GLU A 86 5.68 6.21 23.21
N PHE A 87 4.95 5.16 23.59
CA PHE A 87 3.67 4.80 22.99
C PHE A 87 2.62 4.61 24.09
N THR A 88 1.48 5.29 23.97
CA THR A 88 0.39 5.22 24.95
C THR A 88 -0.90 4.72 24.30
N VAL A 89 -1.57 3.77 24.95
CA VAL A 89 -2.91 3.33 24.56
C VAL A 89 -3.93 4.28 25.16
N THR A 90 -4.35 5.30 24.42
CA THR A 90 -5.26 6.33 24.92
C THR A 90 -6.69 5.79 25.06
N ARG A 91 -7.18 5.08 24.03
CA ARG A 91 -8.49 4.43 24.04
C ARG A 91 -8.51 3.26 23.08
N TYR A 92 -8.94 2.12 23.56
CA TYR A 92 -9.10 0.89 22.82
C TYR A 92 -10.41 0.23 23.23
N VAL A 93 -11.25 -0.03 22.24
CA VAL A 93 -12.53 -0.73 22.38
C VAL A 93 -12.69 -1.64 21.16
N ASP A 94 -12.79 -2.95 21.40
CA ASP A 94 -13.08 -3.96 20.39
C ASP A 94 -14.40 -4.64 20.77
N SER A 95 -15.52 -4.06 20.35
CA SER A 95 -16.85 -4.62 20.61
C SER A 95 -17.35 -5.46 19.44
N GLY A 96 -16.73 -5.33 18.26
CA GLY A 96 -17.20 -5.91 17.00
C GLY A 96 -18.30 -5.09 16.32
N ASP A 97 -18.78 -4.02 16.97
CA ASP A 97 -19.69 -3.04 16.39
C ASP A 97 -18.87 -1.83 15.90
N PRO A 98 -18.86 -1.53 14.59
CA PRO A 98 -18.14 -0.38 14.03
C PRO A 98 -18.44 0.94 14.73
N ALA A 99 -19.66 1.14 15.26
CA ALA A 99 -20.03 2.38 15.93
C ALA A 99 -19.36 2.57 17.29
N GLN A 100 -18.99 1.48 17.96
CA GLN A 100 -18.40 1.48 19.31
C GLN A 100 -16.89 1.22 19.29
N ASP A 101 -16.42 0.51 18.26
CA ASP A 101 -15.02 0.18 18.05
C ASP A 101 -14.14 1.44 18.01
N SER A 102 -12.97 1.36 18.64
CA SER A 102 -12.04 2.48 18.71
C SER A 102 -10.61 2.02 18.92
N PHE A 103 -9.70 2.59 18.14
CA PHE A 103 -8.26 2.41 18.28
C PHE A 103 -7.62 3.80 18.28
N ALA A 104 -7.45 4.40 19.45
CA ALA A 104 -6.79 5.68 19.63
C ALA A 104 -5.54 5.51 20.50
N VAL A 105 -4.40 5.90 19.93
CA VAL A 105 -3.09 5.76 20.55
C VAL A 105 -2.32 7.06 20.41
N SER A 106 -1.42 7.33 21.36
CA SER A 106 -0.51 8.47 21.31
C SER A 106 0.91 7.98 21.14
N PHE A 107 1.69 8.64 20.28
CA PHE A 107 3.08 8.34 20.03
C PHE A 107 3.89 9.62 20.13
N LEU A 108 4.72 9.70 21.16
CA LEU A 108 5.39 10.94 21.55
C LEU A 108 6.78 11.07 20.94
N ARG A 109 7.47 9.94 20.70
CA ARG A 109 8.82 9.89 20.15
C ARG A 109 9.23 8.48 19.72
N GLY A 110 10.30 8.41 18.95
CA GLY A 110 10.99 7.18 18.55
C GLY A 110 10.48 6.66 17.22
N SER A 111 10.61 5.37 16.98
CA SER A 111 10.10 4.73 15.76
C SER A 111 9.11 3.61 16.09
N MET A 112 8.08 3.47 15.25
CA MET A 112 7.14 2.37 15.33
C MET A 112 6.75 1.85 13.96
N ARG A 113 6.31 0.60 13.93
CA ARG A 113 5.61 0.00 12.81
C ARG A 113 4.26 -0.52 13.29
N ALA A 114 3.19 -0.16 12.61
CA ALA A 114 1.86 -0.64 12.92
C ALA A 114 1.28 -1.42 11.73
N ILE A 115 0.65 -2.54 12.04
CA ILE A 115 -0.26 -3.26 11.15
C ILE A 115 -1.64 -3.17 11.80
N THR A 116 -2.60 -2.55 11.12
CA THR A 116 -3.93 -2.34 11.69
C THR A 116 -4.72 -3.63 11.74
N GLY A 117 -5.44 -3.84 12.84
CA GLY A 117 -6.31 -4.99 13.02
C GLY A 117 -7.71 -4.76 12.44
N LEU A 118 -8.67 -5.58 12.89
CA LEU A 118 -10.03 -5.56 12.37
C LEU A 118 -10.77 -4.24 12.66
N ILE A 119 -10.47 -3.55 13.78
CA ILE A 119 -11.07 -2.23 14.08
C ILE A 119 -10.77 -1.24 12.95
N GLY A 120 -9.51 -1.20 12.52
CA GLY A 120 -9.06 -0.31 11.45
C GLY A 120 -9.70 -0.60 10.09
N LYS A 121 -10.12 -1.85 9.85
CA LYS A 121 -10.83 -2.26 8.64
C LYS A 121 -12.34 -2.01 8.72
N ARG A 122 -12.96 -2.28 9.88
CA ARG A 122 -14.40 -2.12 10.12
C ARG A 122 -14.80 -0.64 10.21
N ASN A 123 -14.02 0.15 10.94
CA ASN A 123 -14.22 1.58 11.09
C ASN A 123 -12.88 2.33 11.05
N PRO A 124 -12.40 2.68 9.85
CA PRO A 124 -11.13 3.38 9.69
C PRO A 124 -11.12 4.78 10.34
N ALA A 125 -12.27 5.44 10.45
CA ALA A 125 -12.38 6.77 11.06
C ALA A 125 -12.10 6.77 12.58
N ASN A 126 -12.28 5.61 13.23
CA ASN A 126 -12.04 5.42 14.65
C ASN A 126 -10.63 4.87 14.96
N TYR A 127 -9.77 4.73 13.94
CA TYR A 127 -8.35 4.48 14.12
C TYR A 127 -7.57 5.79 14.06
N LYS A 128 -6.87 6.14 15.15
CA LYS A 128 -6.10 7.39 15.27
C LYS A 128 -4.80 7.17 16.01
N LEU A 129 -3.68 7.47 15.34
CA LEU A 129 -2.37 7.63 15.96
C LEU A 129 -2.10 9.13 16.11
N THR A 130 -2.07 9.62 17.35
CA THR A 130 -1.82 11.03 17.64
C THR A 130 -0.37 11.26 18.01
N THR A 131 0.28 12.16 17.31
CA THR A 131 1.64 12.64 17.60
C THR A 131 1.58 14.13 17.95
N PRO A 132 2.67 14.73 18.48
CA PRO A 132 2.67 16.16 18.78
C PRO A 132 2.41 17.07 17.58
N THR A 133 2.73 16.64 16.35
CA THR A 133 2.59 17.48 15.15
C THR A 133 1.50 17.04 14.18
N ALA A 134 1.04 15.79 14.24
CA ALA A 134 0.02 15.29 13.31
C ALA A 134 -0.80 14.14 13.91
N VAL A 135 -1.95 13.90 13.30
CA VAL A 135 -2.76 12.70 13.51
C VAL A 135 -2.68 11.82 12.26
N VAL A 136 -2.32 10.56 12.44
CA VAL A 136 -2.30 9.56 11.38
C VAL A 136 -3.57 8.72 11.48
N GLY A 137 -4.37 8.76 10.42
CA GLY A 137 -5.49 7.88 10.15
C GLY A 137 -5.12 6.82 9.11
N ILE A 138 -5.94 5.78 9.00
CA ILE A 138 -5.72 4.68 8.06
C ILE A 138 -7.02 4.30 7.37
N ARG A 139 -6.91 3.59 6.24
CA ARG A 139 -8.01 2.89 5.56
C ARG A 139 -7.74 1.38 5.46
N GLY A 140 -7.31 0.80 6.57
CA GLY A 140 -6.96 -0.61 6.73
C GLY A 140 -5.57 -0.93 6.19
N SER A 141 -4.51 -0.64 6.96
CA SER A 141 -3.16 -0.44 6.40
C SER A 141 -2.03 -1.02 7.27
N ALA A 142 -0.83 -1.03 6.70
CA ALA A 142 0.43 -1.17 7.43
C ALA A 142 1.31 0.04 7.16
N TYR A 143 1.96 0.58 8.19
CA TYR A 143 2.75 1.80 8.08
C TYR A 143 3.87 1.87 9.11
N ARG A 144 4.86 2.72 8.82
CA ARG A 144 5.90 3.13 9.76
C ARG A 144 5.73 4.60 10.11
N ALA A 145 6.02 4.92 11.36
CA ALA A 145 6.08 6.28 11.84
C ALA A 145 7.39 6.47 12.63
N PHE A 146 8.03 7.62 12.41
CA PHE A 146 9.21 8.04 13.15
C PHE A 146 9.01 9.48 13.61
N PHE A 147 9.10 9.72 14.92
CA PHE A 147 9.00 11.04 15.49
C PHE A 147 10.30 11.39 16.20
N ASN A 148 10.99 12.41 15.68
CA ASN A 148 12.30 12.80 16.17
C ASN A 148 12.21 13.87 17.28
N PRO A 149 13.27 14.07 18.09
CA PRO A 149 13.30 15.10 19.13
C PRO A 149 13.16 16.54 18.60
N GLN A 150 13.40 16.77 17.31
CA GLN A 150 13.21 18.06 16.64
C GLN A 150 11.73 18.36 16.32
N GLY A 151 10.82 17.45 16.66
CA GLY A 151 9.38 17.62 16.45
C GLY A 151 8.90 17.23 15.05
N GLN A 152 9.75 16.58 14.25
CA GLN A 152 9.38 16.16 12.91
C GLN A 152 8.82 14.74 12.93
N LEU A 153 7.74 14.53 12.18
CA LEU A 153 7.13 13.23 11.97
C LEU A 153 7.38 12.77 10.54
N GLU A 154 7.99 11.60 10.38
CA GLU A 154 8.02 10.88 9.10
C GLU A 154 7.01 9.72 9.15
N VAL A 155 6.18 9.61 8.11
CA VAL A 155 5.23 8.51 7.95
C VAL A 155 5.43 7.86 6.60
N GLY A 156 5.55 6.53 6.56
CA GLY A 156 5.67 5.76 5.33
C GLY A 156 4.59 4.69 5.21
N GLY A 157 3.95 4.64 4.05
CA GLY A 157 2.91 3.65 3.76
C GLY A 157 3.46 2.34 3.23
N GLU A 158 3.05 1.22 3.83
CA GLU A 158 3.47 -0.12 3.42
C GLU A 158 2.32 -0.93 2.82
N GLN A 159 1.08 -0.66 3.22
CA GLN A 159 -0.09 -1.33 2.68
C GLN A 159 -1.30 -0.40 2.72
N ASP A 160 -2.10 -0.42 1.65
CA ASP A 160 -3.33 0.38 1.50
C ASP A 160 -3.08 1.89 1.66
N GLU A 161 -4.13 2.67 1.90
CA GLU A 161 -4.06 4.14 1.97
C GLU A 161 -3.97 4.62 3.44
N ILE A 162 -3.04 5.51 3.71
CA ILE A 162 -2.84 6.16 5.02
C ILE A 162 -3.09 7.65 4.86
N GLU A 163 -3.64 8.30 5.87
CA GLU A 163 -3.89 9.74 5.85
C GLU A 163 -3.15 10.40 7.00
N VAL A 164 -2.36 11.42 6.71
CA VAL A 164 -1.61 12.20 7.71
C VAL A 164 -2.20 13.61 7.75
N CYS A 165 -2.81 13.96 8.87
CA CYS A 165 -3.51 15.22 9.08
C CYS A 165 -2.74 16.13 10.05
N THR A 166 -2.58 17.38 9.63
CA THR A 166 -2.04 18.51 10.41
C THR A 166 -3.12 19.61 10.50
N HIS A 167 -2.85 20.72 11.20
CA HIS A 167 -3.78 21.86 11.19
C HIS A 167 -3.89 22.52 9.81
N ALA A 168 -2.88 22.35 8.96
CA ALA A 168 -2.88 22.88 7.58
C ALA A 168 -3.66 22.01 6.58
N GLY A 169 -4.03 20.79 6.96
CA GLY A 169 -4.76 19.84 6.11
C GLY A 169 -4.22 18.41 6.19
N CYS A 170 -4.84 17.54 5.41
CA CYS A 170 -4.53 16.11 5.34
C CYS A 170 -3.87 15.75 4.02
N VAL A 171 -2.92 14.81 4.08
CA VAL A 171 -2.22 14.25 2.92
C VAL A 171 -2.36 12.74 2.95
N GLY A 172 -2.87 12.16 1.86
CA GLY A 172 -3.00 10.73 1.66
C GLY A 172 -1.70 10.12 1.13
N LEU A 173 -1.30 8.96 1.65
CA LEU A 173 -0.15 8.19 1.20
C LEU A 173 -0.62 6.87 0.63
N LYS A 174 -0.03 6.50 -0.51
CA LYS A 174 -0.13 5.16 -1.08
C LYS A 174 1.03 4.29 -0.62
N VAL A 175 0.95 3.01 -0.96
CA VAL A 175 2.02 2.04 -0.75
C VAL A 175 3.32 2.53 -1.39
N GLY A 176 4.41 2.54 -0.61
CA GLY A 176 5.72 2.98 -1.04
C GLY A 176 5.95 4.49 -0.98
N GLU A 177 4.90 5.28 -0.70
CA GLU A 177 5.05 6.72 -0.48
C GLU A 177 5.40 7.00 0.99
N SER A 178 6.10 8.11 1.20
CA SER A 178 6.38 8.64 2.54
C SER A 178 6.26 10.15 2.54
N VAL A 179 5.89 10.70 3.71
CA VAL A 179 5.78 12.13 3.96
C VAL A 179 6.56 12.52 5.20
N LEU A 180 7.03 13.76 5.20
CA LEU A 180 7.64 14.44 6.33
C LEU A 180 6.75 15.62 6.75
N VAL A 181 6.40 15.64 8.03
CA VAL A 181 5.72 16.75 8.69
C VAL A 181 6.77 17.50 9.51
N LEU A 182 7.05 18.74 9.12
CA LEU A 182 8.03 19.58 9.80
C LEU A 182 7.46 20.26 11.06
N SER A 183 6.14 20.51 11.08
CA SER A 183 5.43 21.22 12.15
C SER A 183 3.93 21.02 12.00
N SER A 184 3.16 21.25 13.06
CA SER A 184 1.70 21.09 13.07
C SER A 184 0.93 22.04 12.14
N ASP A 185 1.54 23.16 11.74
CA ASP A 185 0.89 24.23 10.96
C ASP A 185 1.30 24.22 9.49
N ARG A 186 1.99 23.16 9.05
CA ARG A 186 2.41 22.98 7.66
C ARG A 186 1.88 21.67 7.13
N LEU A 187 1.49 21.68 5.86
CA LEU A 187 1.08 20.45 5.17
C LEU A 187 2.26 19.47 5.12
N ALA A 188 1.97 18.18 5.22
CA ALA A 188 2.97 17.13 5.06
C ALA A 188 3.59 17.19 3.65
N VAL A 189 4.90 17.02 3.56
CA VAL A 189 5.65 17.06 2.29
C VAL A 189 6.09 15.66 1.93
N TYR A 190 5.80 15.20 0.71
CA TYR A 190 6.29 13.89 0.25
C TYR A 190 7.82 13.85 0.23
N THR A 191 8.40 12.81 0.82
CA THR A 191 9.85 12.57 0.83
C THR A 191 10.31 11.72 -0.37
N ASN A 192 9.37 11.11 -1.08
CA ASN A 192 9.60 10.23 -2.23
C ASN A 192 9.09 10.84 -3.56
N THR A 193 9.09 12.17 -3.70
CA THR A 193 9.12 12.72 -5.06
C THR A 193 10.43 12.25 -5.66
N GLN A 194 10.38 11.39 -6.69
CA GLN A 194 11.57 10.92 -7.40
C GLN A 194 12.57 12.08 -7.51
N ALA A 195 13.81 11.85 -7.09
CA ALA A 195 14.87 12.79 -7.44
C ALA A 195 14.86 12.86 -8.97
N LEU A 196 14.32 13.94 -9.52
CA LEU A 196 14.61 14.37 -10.88
C LEU A 196 16.08 14.78 -10.84
N LEU A 197 16.97 13.79 -10.77
CA LEU A 197 18.36 13.98 -11.12
C LEU A 197 18.27 14.51 -12.55
N PRO A 198 18.70 15.76 -12.83
CA PRO A 198 18.78 16.22 -14.19
C PRO A 198 19.62 15.17 -14.92
N LEU A 199 19.02 14.50 -15.91
CA LEU A 199 19.77 13.60 -16.77
C LEU A 199 20.98 14.42 -17.25
N PRO A 200 22.23 13.93 -17.06
CA PRO A 200 23.37 14.63 -17.60
C PRO A 200 23.07 14.84 -19.08
N THR A 201 23.08 16.11 -19.52
CA THR A 201 22.84 16.44 -20.92
C THR A 201 23.75 15.55 -21.76
N PRO A 202 23.21 14.73 -22.69
CA PRO A 202 24.04 13.90 -23.54
C PRO A 202 25.06 14.79 -24.20
N GLY A 203 26.32 14.61 -23.83
CA GLY A 203 27.40 15.33 -24.44
C GLY A 203 27.57 14.75 -25.84
N TRP A 204 26.93 15.35 -26.83
CA TRP A 204 27.14 15.12 -28.27
C TRP A 204 26.25 14.03 -28.89
N PRO A 205 25.78 14.22 -30.15
CA PRO A 205 24.90 13.27 -30.81
C PRO A 205 25.67 12.00 -31.16
N PHE A 206 25.15 10.85 -30.74
CA PHE A 206 25.64 9.54 -31.16
C PHE A 206 25.41 9.38 -32.67
N ALA A 207 26.48 9.19 -33.44
CA ALA A 207 26.35 8.70 -34.81
C ALA A 207 26.29 7.17 -34.78
N ALA A 208 25.41 6.56 -35.58
CA ALA A 208 25.36 5.11 -35.71
C ALA A 208 26.71 4.60 -36.25
N GLY A 209 27.47 3.86 -35.41
CA GLY A 209 28.78 3.31 -35.76
C GLY A 209 29.90 3.52 -34.74
N GLU A 210 29.65 4.21 -33.63
CA GLU A 210 30.65 4.42 -32.57
C GLU A 210 30.76 3.21 -31.63
N GLN A 211 31.99 2.73 -31.43
CA GLN A 211 32.32 1.63 -30.51
C GLN A 211 33.14 2.17 -29.33
N VAL A 212 32.90 1.62 -28.14
CA VAL A 212 33.67 1.92 -26.93
C VAL A 212 34.80 0.90 -26.82
N ARG A 213 36.04 1.37 -26.77
CA ARG A 213 37.21 0.51 -26.56
C ARG A 213 37.22 -0.05 -25.14
N SER A 214 38.00 -1.11 -24.92
CA SER A 214 38.13 -1.78 -23.61
C SER A 214 38.68 -0.88 -22.49
N ASP A 215 39.26 0.28 -22.83
CA ASP A 215 39.73 1.32 -21.91
C ASP A 215 38.68 2.42 -21.63
N GLY A 216 37.47 2.31 -22.20
CA GLY A 216 36.39 3.27 -22.03
C GLY A 216 36.42 4.46 -22.99
N SER A 217 37.36 4.50 -23.95
CA SER A 217 37.44 5.58 -24.95
C SER A 217 36.53 5.32 -26.16
N ASN A 218 35.94 6.38 -26.73
CA ASN A 218 35.13 6.29 -27.94
C ASN A 218 36.01 6.25 -29.20
N ALA A 219 35.63 5.42 -30.17
CA ALA A 219 36.30 5.30 -31.46
C ALA A 219 35.30 5.29 -32.62
N ALA A 220 35.55 6.14 -33.62
CA ALA A 220 34.85 6.07 -34.90
C ALA A 220 35.47 4.96 -35.77
N VAL A 221 34.65 4.02 -36.25
CA VAL A 221 35.06 3.02 -37.25
C VAL A 221 34.77 3.60 -38.63
N PHE A 222 35.81 4.03 -39.34
CA PHE A 222 35.70 4.39 -40.75
C PHE A 222 35.70 3.10 -41.58
N LEU A 223 34.54 2.69 -42.09
CA LEU A 223 34.48 1.67 -43.14
C LEU A 223 34.96 2.32 -44.44
N ALA A 224 36.20 2.03 -44.84
CA ALA A 224 36.70 2.45 -46.15
C ALA A 224 35.78 1.85 -47.24
N PRO A 225 35.28 2.64 -48.20
CA PRO A 225 34.51 2.12 -49.32
C PRO A 225 35.36 1.10 -50.09
N VAL A 226 34.77 -0.05 -50.41
CA VAL A 226 35.43 -1.07 -51.25
C VAL A 226 35.77 -0.44 -52.61
N PRO A 227 37.00 -0.59 -53.14
CA PRO A 227 37.36 -0.04 -54.45
C PRO A 227 36.42 -0.60 -55.53
N VAL A 228 35.76 0.29 -56.28
CA VAL A 228 34.96 -0.10 -57.43
C VAL A 228 35.90 -0.46 -58.58
N VAL A 229 35.92 -1.74 -58.96
CA VAL A 229 36.66 -2.20 -60.15
C VAL A 229 35.89 -1.75 -61.41
N PRO A 230 36.51 -1.03 -62.36
CA PRO A 230 35.84 -0.65 -63.61
C PRO A 230 35.57 -1.89 -64.47
N THR A 231 34.33 -2.12 -64.87
CA THR A 231 33.96 -3.16 -65.84
C THR A 231 34.15 -2.63 -67.25
N THR A 232 34.95 -3.34 -68.06
CA THR A 232 35.15 -3.08 -69.50
C THR A 232 33.84 -3.26 -70.28
N PRO A 233 33.48 -2.34 -71.20
CA PRO A 233 32.26 -2.47 -71.99
C PRO A 233 32.38 -3.56 -73.07
N THR A 234 31.39 -4.45 -73.13
CA THR A 234 31.22 -5.48 -74.17
C THR A 234 30.53 -4.88 -75.41
N PRO A 235 30.93 -5.24 -76.66
CA PRO A 235 30.32 -4.72 -77.89
C PRO A 235 28.94 -5.34 -78.17
N PRO A 236 28.09 -4.69 -79.01
CA PRO A 236 26.73 -5.16 -79.27
C PRO A 236 26.68 -6.27 -80.33
N GLY A 237 25.89 -7.31 -80.07
CA GLY A 237 25.67 -8.45 -80.95
C GLY A 237 24.19 -8.81 -81.08
N ASN A 238 23.78 -9.06 -82.32
CA ASN A 238 22.41 -9.08 -82.85
C ASN A 238 21.55 -10.30 -82.46
N GLY A 239 20.22 -10.06 -82.41
CA GLY A 239 19.17 -10.83 -83.11
C GLY A 239 18.97 -12.32 -82.83
N GLY A 240 17.84 -12.68 -82.24
CA GLY A 240 17.29 -14.05 -82.26
C GLY A 240 15.91 -14.17 -81.58
N THR A 241 14.94 -14.72 -82.29
CA THR A 241 13.49 -14.71 -82.03
C THR A 241 12.95 -15.94 -81.27
N THR A 242 12.14 -15.71 -80.22
CA THR A 242 10.95 -16.46 -79.69
C THR A 242 11.05 -17.99 -79.38
N PRO A 243 10.06 -18.68 -78.74
CA PRO A 243 8.87 -18.25 -77.95
C PRO A 243 8.53 -19.05 -76.66
N GLY A 244 7.74 -18.43 -75.76
CA GLY A 244 6.52 -18.97 -75.11
C GLY A 244 6.56 -20.13 -74.08
N GLY A 245 6.05 -19.88 -72.87
CA GLY A 245 5.63 -20.93 -71.92
C GLY A 245 5.10 -20.39 -70.59
N THR A 246 3.88 -20.79 -70.21
CA THR A 246 3.06 -20.23 -69.11
C THR A 246 2.99 -21.13 -67.86
N THR A 247 3.09 -20.49 -66.67
CA THR A 247 2.49 -20.82 -65.34
C THR A 247 2.89 -22.14 -64.62
N PRO A 248 2.45 -22.42 -63.36
CA PRO A 248 2.50 -21.69 -62.08
C PRO A 248 3.03 -22.58 -60.90
N GLY A 249 3.15 -21.99 -59.70
CA GLY A 249 2.82 -22.68 -58.44
C GLY A 249 3.99 -23.18 -57.60
N GLY A 250 4.30 -22.44 -56.53
CA GLY A 250 5.26 -22.85 -55.51
C GLY A 250 4.67 -23.84 -54.50
N THR A 251 5.51 -24.79 -54.08
CA THR A 251 5.48 -25.41 -52.76
C THR A 251 6.93 -25.61 -52.30
N THR A 252 7.26 -25.21 -51.08
CA THR A 252 8.58 -25.46 -50.47
C THR A 252 8.44 -26.59 -49.46
N PRO A 253 9.15 -27.72 -49.64
CA PRO A 253 9.19 -28.83 -48.68
C PRO A 253 10.23 -28.66 -47.57
N GLY A 254 10.08 -29.50 -46.55
CA GLY A 254 10.74 -29.44 -45.25
C GLY A 254 12.24 -29.76 -45.21
N GLY A 255 12.84 -29.39 -44.07
CA GLY A 255 14.17 -29.80 -43.64
C GLY A 255 14.11 -30.42 -42.24
N THR A 256 14.82 -31.52 -42.08
CA THR A 256 14.78 -32.54 -41.02
C THR A 256 15.69 -32.25 -39.82
N THR A 257 15.20 -32.56 -38.60
CA THR A 257 15.75 -33.29 -37.39
C THR A 257 17.28 -33.31 -37.12
N PRO A 258 17.84 -33.59 -35.90
CA PRO A 258 17.27 -34.20 -34.66
C PRO A 258 17.78 -33.51 -33.36
N GLY A 259 17.47 -33.86 -32.10
CA GLY A 259 16.80 -34.96 -31.41
C GLY A 259 17.34 -34.94 -29.97
N GLY A 260 16.46 -34.97 -28.97
CA GLY A 260 16.83 -34.96 -27.56
C GLY A 260 15.66 -35.45 -26.71
N THR A 261 15.81 -36.69 -26.25
CA THR A 261 14.93 -37.45 -25.33
C THR A 261 14.77 -36.70 -24.00
N THR A 262 13.66 -36.76 -23.26
CA THR A 262 13.19 -37.87 -22.38
C THR A 262 11.79 -37.49 -21.79
N PRO A 263 11.09 -38.28 -20.95
CA PRO A 263 9.84 -38.94 -21.34
C PRO A 263 8.60 -38.61 -20.49
N GLY A 264 7.42 -38.97 -21.03
CA GLY A 264 6.39 -39.71 -20.29
C GLY A 264 5.45 -38.94 -19.35
N GLY A 265 4.20 -38.74 -19.81
CA GLY A 265 3.08 -38.37 -18.95
C GLY A 265 1.75 -38.66 -19.65
N THR A 266 1.20 -39.83 -19.41
CA THR A 266 -0.08 -40.34 -19.93
C THR A 266 -1.28 -39.61 -19.33
N THR A 267 -2.31 -39.31 -20.13
CA THR A 267 -3.69 -39.33 -19.63
C THR A 267 -4.67 -39.76 -20.74
N PRO A 268 -5.57 -40.74 -20.48
CA PRO A 268 -6.50 -41.27 -21.48
C PRO A 268 -7.90 -40.63 -21.45
N GLY A 269 -8.53 -40.57 -22.63
CA GLY A 269 -9.86 -41.12 -22.96
C GLY A 269 -11.11 -40.78 -22.14
N GLY A 270 -12.19 -40.43 -22.85
CA GLY A 270 -13.57 -40.52 -22.36
C GLY A 270 -14.53 -39.57 -23.07
N THR A 271 -14.99 -39.91 -24.28
CA THR A 271 -16.34 -40.46 -24.59
C THR A 271 -17.48 -39.44 -24.68
N VAL A 272 -17.92 -39.21 -25.92
CA VAL A 272 -19.28 -38.82 -26.34
C VAL A 272 -20.09 -40.12 -26.52
N PRO A 273 -21.40 -40.16 -26.22
CA PRO A 273 -22.44 -40.17 -27.28
C PRO A 273 -23.74 -39.44 -26.87
N GLY A 274 -24.36 -38.61 -27.72
CA GLY A 274 -25.38 -39.01 -28.72
C GLY A 274 -26.77 -38.54 -28.23
N GLY A 275 -27.75 -38.10 -29.00
CA GLY A 275 -27.98 -37.91 -30.43
C GLY A 275 -29.48 -37.62 -30.63
N GLY A 276 -29.83 -36.91 -31.72
CA GLY A 276 -31.20 -36.76 -32.26
C GLY A 276 -32.04 -35.63 -31.65
N THR A 277 -32.85 -34.85 -32.36
CA THR A 277 -33.40 -34.89 -33.73
C THR A 277 -33.85 -33.47 -34.12
N ARG A 278 -33.89 -33.17 -35.42
CA ARG A 278 -34.43 -31.93 -36.03
C ARG A 278 -35.78 -32.25 -36.69
N PRO A 279 -36.77 -31.34 -36.67
CA PRO A 279 -37.14 -30.58 -37.88
C PRO A 279 -37.45 -29.10 -37.52
N GLY A 280 -37.01 -28.07 -38.26
CA GLY A 280 -37.57 -27.62 -39.53
C GLY A 280 -38.53 -26.43 -39.30
N GLY A 281 -38.22 -25.21 -39.77
CA GLY A 281 -39.19 -24.09 -39.80
C GLY A 281 -38.64 -22.67 -39.68
N ASN A 282 -38.70 -21.94 -40.80
CA ASN A 282 -38.74 -20.48 -41.05
C ASN A 282 -38.64 -19.45 -39.91
N GLY A 283 -37.98 -18.32 -40.23
CA GLY A 283 -38.44 -17.01 -39.77
C GLY A 283 -37.32 -16.04 -39.38
N ALA A 284 -37.22 -14.93 -40.11
CA ALA A 284 -36.30 -13.83 -39.88
C ALA A 284 -36.37 -13.26 -38.45
N GLY A 285 -35.21 -12.96 -37.86
CA GLY A 285 -35.09 -12.27 -36.57
C GLY A 285 -33.85 -11.39 -36.55
N GLY A 286 -34.06 -10.08 -36.75
CA GLY A 286 -33.03 -9.07 -36.57
C GLY A 286 -32.56 -9.01 -35.12
N VAL A 287 -31.25 -8.98 -34.93
CA VAL A 287 -30.62 -8.92 -33.61
C VAL A 287 -30.73 -7.48 -33.08
N ALA A 288 -31.56 -7.27 -32.07
CA ALA A 288 -31.62 -6.01 -31.32
C ALA A 288 -30.37 -5.88 -30.44
N ARG A 289 -29.64 -4.77 -30.61
CA ARG A 289 -28.56 -4.34 -29.71
C ARG A 289 -29.14 -3.93 -28.33
N PRO A 290 -28.43 -4.15 -27.22
CA PRO A 290 -28.86 -3.66 -25.91
C PRO A 290 -28.82 -2.13 -25.83
N PRO A 291 -29.69 -1.48 -25.05
CA PRO A 291 -29.79 -0.02 -25.00
C PRO A 291 -28.61 0.61 -24.22
N ILE A 292 -28.09 1.71 -24.77
CA ILE A 292 -27.13 2.59 -24.12
C ILE A 292 -27.90 3.46 -23.11
N ILE A 293 -27.61 3.30 -21.82
CA ILE A 293 -28.10 4.19 -20.76
C ILE A 293 -27.36 5.53 -20.90
N ARG A 294 -28.05 6.58 -21.35
CA ARG A 294 -27.56 7.95 -21.28
C ARG A 294 -27.82 8.51 -19.89
N THR A 295 -26.77 8.70 -19.10
CA THR A 295 -26.79 9.52 -17.90
C THR A 295 -27.05 10.99 -18.28
N PRO A 296 -27.96 11.70 -17.58
CA PRO A 296 -28.17 13.14 -17.81
C PRO A 296 -26.99 13.95 -17.26
N PRO A 297 -26.66 15.11 -17.85
CA PRO A 297 -25.56 15.95 -17.40
C PRO A 297 -25.87 16.59 -16.04
N VAL A 298 -24.90 16.56 -15.13
CA VAL A 298 -24.93 17.24 -13.83
C VAL A 298 -24.85 18.74 -14.06
N LEU A 299 -25.88 19.47 -13.64
CA LEU A 299 -25.91 20.93 -13.66
C LEU A 299 -25.01 21.47 -12.53
N LEU A 300 -23.85 22.04 -12.88
CA LEU A 300 -23.00 22.74 -11.91
C LEU A 300 -23.64 24.08 -11.52
N PRO A 301 -23.67 24.46 -10.22
CA PRO A 301 -24.11 25.78 -9.79
C PRO A 301 -23.12 26.87 -10.25
N PRO A 302 -23.59 28.11 -10.49
CA PRO A 302 -22.74 29.19 -10.96
C PRO A 302 -21.73 29.64 -9.89
N PRO A 303 -20.57 30.18 -10.29
CA PRO A 303 -19.54 30.65 -9.38
C PRO A 303 -20.02 31.87 -8.59
N ILE A 304 -19.77 31.87 -7.28
CA ILE A 304 -20.04 32.99 -6.39
C ILE A 304 -19.04 34.11 -6.71
N LEU A 305 -19.54 35.23 -7.25
CA LEU A 305 -18.79 36.47 -7.42
C LEU A 305 -18.51 37.09 -6.05
N PHE A 306 -17.27 36.98 -5.57
CA PHE A 306 -16.78 37.74 -4.43
C PHE A 306 -16.77 39.24 -4.78
N ARG A 307 -17.62 40.02 -4.12
CA ARG A 307 -17.54 41.49 -4.14
C ARG A 307 -16.30 41.94 -3.35
N PRO A 308 -15.47 42.85 -3.88
CA PRO A 308 -14.38 43.44 -3.10
C PRO A 308 -14.91 44.34 -1.97
N PRO A 309 -14.18 44.47 -0.84
CA PRO A 309 -14.59 45.30 0.27
C PRO A 309 -14.57 46.80 -0.10
N ILE A 310 -15.57 47.51 0.41
CA ILE A 310 -15.75 48.96 0.26
C ILE A 310 -14.61 49.67 1.02
N PRO A 311 -13.87 50.62 0.40
CA PRO A 311 -12.87 51.40 1.11
C PRO A 311 -13.56 52.39 2.07
N ILE A 312 -13.22 52.28 3.35
CA ILE A 312 -13.55 53.29 4.37
C ILE A 312 -12.51 54.41 4.21
N ILE A 313 -12.96 55.59 3.83
CA ILE A 313 -12.15 56.82 3.80
C ILE A 313 -12.36 57.56 5.14
N PRO A 314 -11.30 58.13 5.76
CA PRO A 314 -11.33 58.77 7.08
C PRO A 314 -12.18 60.05 7.15
#